data_AF-A0A959P2B2-F1
#
_entry.id   AF-A0A959P2B2-F1
#
_cell.length_a   1.000
_cell.length_b   1.000
_cell.length_c   1.000
_cell.angle_alpha   90.00
_cell.angle_beta   90.00
_cell.angle_gamma   90.00
#
_symmetry.space_group_name_H-M   'P 1'
#
loop_
_entity.id
_entity.type
_entity.pdbx_description
1 polymer ?
#
loop_
_entity_poly.entity_id
_entity_poly.type
_entity_poly.pdbx_seq_one_letter_code
_entity_poly.pdbx_strand_id
1 'polypeptide(L)' 'MTSEKIIRAVPKVLLHDHLDGGLRPETIIELAEKQKYKNLPTKNPKELAEWFHRGANKGNLVEYLQG' A
#
# COMPACT_ATOMS: atom_id res chain seq x y z
N MET A 1 30.34 -1.25 -10.51
CA MET A 1 28.93 -1.69 -10.42
C MET A 1 28.14 -0.54 -9.80
N THR A 2 26.94 -0.18 -10.29
CA THR A 2 26.13 0.86 -9.63
C THR A 2 25.48 0.31 -8.36
N SER A 3 25.17 1.18 -7.39
CA SER A 3 24.52 0.77 -6.14
C SER A 3 23.20 0.02 -6.38
N GLU A 4 22.41 0.44 -7.37
CA GLU A 4 21.18 -0.27 -7.73
C GLU A 4 21.45 -1.71 -8.19
N LYS A 5 22.46 -1.93 -9.04
CA LYS A 5 22.83 -3.27 -9.52
C LYS A 5 23.24 -4.17 -8.36
N ILE A 6 23.92 -3.63 -7.35
CA ILE A 6 24.30 -4.37 -6.14
C ILE A 6 23.05 -4.72 -5.31
N ILE A 7 22.18 -3.74 -5.03
CA ILE A 7 20.94 -3.94 -4.24
C ILE A 7 20.04 -5.01 -4.86
N ARG A 8 19.92 -5.05 -6.19
CA ARG A 8 19.11 -6.07 -6.86
C ARG A 8 19.69 -7.47 -6.77
N ALA A 9 21.02 -7.58 -6.83
CA ALA A 9 21.76 -8.85 -6.93
C ALA A 9 21.88 -9.61 -5.60
N VAL A 10 21.86 -8.91 -4.45
CA VAL A 10 21.95 -9.58 -3.15
C VAL A 10 20.65 -10.34 -2.83
N PRO A 11 20.72 -11.48 -2.10
CA PRO A 11 19.55 -12.10 -1.49
C PRO A 11 18.91 -11.16 -0.46
N LYS A 12 17.58 -11.03 -0.48
CA LYS A 12 16.84 -10.13 0.43
C LYS A 12 16.13 -10.94 1.50
N VAL A 13 16.17 -10.44 2.73
CA VAL A 13 15.40 -10.94 3.86
C VAL A 13 14.53 -9.80 4.37
N LEU A 14 13.24 -10.07 4.54
CA LEU A 14 12.26 -9.13 5.07
C LEU A 14 11.72 -9.71 6.38
N LEU A 15 12.09 -9.08 7.50
CA LEU A 15 11.72 -9.58 8.83
C LEU A 15 10.44 -8.94 9.36
N HIS A 16 10.14 -7.73 8.91
CA HIS A 16 8.97 -6.97 9.34
C HIS A 16 8.25 -6.45 8.12
N ASP A 17 7.08 -7.01 7.86
CA ASP A 17 6.14 -6.49 6.88
C ASP A 17 4.71 -6.84 7.31
N HIS A 18 3.78 -5.95 6.99
CA HIS A 18 2.38 -6.12 7.31
C HIS A 18 1.65 -6.58 6.05
N LEU A 19 1.33 -7.88 5.99
CA LEU A 19 0.61 -8.46 4.84
C LEU A 19 -0.72 -7.75 4.56
N ASP A 20 -1.41 -7.37 5.62
CA ASP A 20 -2.67 -6.63 5.62
C ASP A 20 -2.49 -5.12 5.30
N GLY A 21 -1.30 -4.57 5.47
CA GLY A 21 -0.93 -3.20 5.10
C GLY A 21 -0.36 -3.04 3.69
N GLY A 22 0.03 -4.13 3.03
CA GLY A 22 0.72 -4.14 1.73
C GLY A 22 -0.16 -4.47 0.51
N LEU A 23 -1.47 -4.27 0.62
CA LEU A 23 -2.41 -4.68 -0.44
C LEU A 23 -2.29 -3.80 -1.70
N ARG A 24 -2.40 -4.44 -2.86
CA ARG A 24 -2.50 -3.73 -4.15
C ARG A 24 -3.85 -2.99 -4.23
N PRO A 25 -3.90 -1.71 -4.65
CA PRO A 25 -5.15 -0.97 -4.82
C PRO A 25 -6.16 -1.67 -5.73
N GLU A 26 -5.69 -2.30 -6.82
CA GLU A 26 -6.53 -3.06 -7.75
C GLU A 26 -7.22 -4.23 -7.06
N THR A 27 -6.50 -4.94 -6.18
CA THR A 27 -7.03 -6.06 -5.42
C THR A 27 -8.11 -5.58 -4.44
N ILE A 28 -7.93 -4.43 -3.81
CA ILE A 28 -8.94 -3.84 -2.92
C ILE A 28 -10.22 -3.51 -3.70
N ILE A 29 -10.09 -2.87 -4.87
CA ILE A 29 -11.23 -2.52 -5.73
C ILE A 29 -11.98 -3.78 -6.17
N GLU A 30 -11.26 -4.79 -6.65
CA GLU A 30 -11.85 -6.06 -7.07
C GLU A 30 -12.60 -6.77 -5.93
N LEU A 31 -12.01 -6.81 -4.73
CA LEU A 31 -12.64 -7.41 -3.55
C LEU A 31 -13.86 -6.63 -3.08
N ALA A 32 -13.83 -5.30 -3.17
CA ALA A 32 -14.98 -4.46 -2.84
C ALA A 32 -16.15 -4.74 -3.80
N GLU A 33 -15.88 -4.86 -5.10
CA GLU A 33 -16.90 -5.19 -6.09
C GLU A 33 -17.50 -6.58 -5.86
N LYS A 34 -16.66 -7.60 -5.61
CA LYS A 34 -17.10 -8.97 -5.27
C LYS A 34 -18.00 -9.00 -4.04
N GLN A 35 -17.69 -8.17 -3.03
CA GLN A 35 -18.47 -8.07 -1.79
C GLN A 35 -19.64 -7.07 -1.87
N LYS A 36 -19.87 -6.43 -3.02
CA LYS A 36 -20.86 -5.36 -3.21
C LYS A 36 -20.66 -4.17 -2.25
N TYR A 37 -19.43 -3.96 -1.78
CA TYR A 37 -19.04 -2.81 -0.98
C TYR A 37 -18.90 -1.58 -1.88
N LYS A 38 -19.65 -0.51 -1.56
CA LYS A 38 -19.74 0.70 -2.41
C LYS A 38 -19.03 1.92 -1.81
N ASN A 39 -18.54 1.84 -0.57
CA ASN A 39 -18.01 2.99 0.17
C ASN A 39 -16.49 3.11 0.02
N LEU A 40 -15.95 2.76 -1.15
CA LEU A 40 -14.58 3.15 -1.48
C LEU A 40 -14.56 4.63 -1.84
N PRO A 41 -13.51 5.37 -1.46
CA PRO A 41 -13.38 6.79 -1.80
C PRO A 41 -13.22 7.03 -3.31
N THR A 42 -12.74 6.02 -4.04
CA THR A 42 -12.56 6.03 -5.49
C THR A 42 -12.45 4.59 -6.01
N LYS A 43 -12.70 4.39 -7.31
CA LYS A 43 -12.45 3.15 -8.04
C LYS A 43 -11.22 3.24 -8.96
N ASN A 44 -10.51 4.35 -8.94
CA ASN A 44 -9.26 4.52 -9.68
C ASN A 44 -8.10 4.00 -8.80
N PRO A 45 -7.34 2.98 -9.24
CA PRO A 45 -6.24 2.42 -8.45
C PRO A 45 -5.19 3.44 -8.03
N LYS A 46 -4.89 4.42 -8.89
CA LYS A 46 -3.91 5.46 -8.61
C LYS A 46 -4.40 6.41 -7.51
N GLU A 47 -5.63 6.90 -7.64
CA GLU A 47 -6.23 7.78 -6.63
C GLU A 47 -6.41 7.05 -5.30
N LEU A 48 -6.73 5.74 -5.33
CA LEU A 48 -6.84 4.93 -4.12
C LEU A 48 -5.48 4.75 -3.44
N ALA A 49 -4.42 4.52 -4.21
CA ALA A 49 -3.05 4.48 -3.68
C ALA A 49 -2.66 5.79 -3.01
N GLU A 50 -2.94 6.91 -3.68
CA GLU A 50 -2.72 8.25 -3.12
C GLU A 50 -3.52 8.43 -1.83
N TRP A 51 -4.80 8.04 -1.81
CA TRP A 51 -5.67 8.12 -0.64
C TRP A 51 -5.08 7.40 0.59
N PHE A 52 -4.58 6.16 0.42
CA PHE A 52 -3.93 5.40 1.49
C PHE A 52 -2.59 6.02 1.95
N HIS A 53 -1.88 6.72 1.06
CA HIS A 53 -0.55 7.27 1.38
C HIS A 53 -0.61 8.66 2.05
N ARG A 54 -1.75 9.36 2.06
CA ARG A 54 -1.84 10.73 2.62
C ARG A 54 -1.45 10.79 4.09
N GLY A 55 -1.80 9.77 4.89
CA GLY A 55 -1.40 9.64 6.29
C GLY A 55 0.07 9.26 6.54
N ALA A 56 0.81 8.83 5.51
CA ALA A 56 2.10 8.16 5.69
C ALA A 56 3.17 9.05 6.36
N ASN A 57 3.12 10.36 6.12
CA ASN A 57 4.14 11.32 6.57
C ASN A 57 3.68 12.23 7.72
N LYS A 58 2.62 11.86 8.45
CA LYS A 58 2.08 12.70 9.54
C LYS A 58 2.95 12.71 10.81
N GLY A 59 3.95 11.83 10.92
CA GLY A 59 4.84 11.76 12.09
C GLY A 59 4.17 11.28 13.38
N ASN A 60 2.91 10.84 13.30
CA ASN A 60 2.13 10.28 14.39
C ASN A 60 1.55 8.92 13.98
N LEU A 61 1.74 7.90 14.82
CA LEU A 61 1.31 6.54 14.53
C LEU A 61 -0.23 6.42 14.40
N VAL A 62 -0.99 7.09 15.26
CA VAL A 62 -2.45 7.02 15.23
C VAL A 62 -2.98 7.62 13.93
N GLU A 63 -2.43 8.76 13.52
CA GLU A 63 -2.86 9.42 12.28
C GLU A 63 -2.39 8.69 11.01
N TYR A 64 -1.30 7.93 11.08
CA TYR A 64 -0.85 7.00 10.03
C TYR A 64 -1.89 5.89 9.82
N LEU A 65 -2.38 5.29 10.91
CA LEU A 65 -3.33 4.17 10.87
C LEU A 65 -4.75 4.57 10.43
N GLN A 66 -5.06 5.86 10.40
CA GLN A 66 -6.37 6.38 9.97
C GLN A 66 -6.51 6.54 8.44
N GLY A 67 -5.39 6.54 7.70
CA GLY A 67 -5.35 6.93 6.28
C GLY A 67 -5.21 8.43 6.05
#